data_AF-A0A4V1B8S9-F1
#
_entry.id   AF-A0A4V1B8S9-F1
#
_cell.length_a   1.000
_cell.length_b   1.000
_cell.length_c   1.000
_cell.angle_alpha   90.00
_cell.angle_beta   90.00
_cell.angle_gamma   90.00
#
_symmetry.space_group_name_H-M   'P 1'
#
loop_
_entity.id
_entity.type
_entity.pdbx_description
1 polymer ?
#
loop_
_entity_poly.entity_id
_entity_poly.type
_entity_poly.pdbx_seq_one_letter_code
_entity_poly.pdbx_strand_id
1 'polypeptide(L)'
;MSLQPEATAIHAVPAQWLEPGFRLLTLRELRTEKEPPAFAWIEQHLLRTPERLSRHGLSFASTFLPEIMVWLSEHLGRPSLRDSTGRPYRNSLWPILTWHGEDRHWPDGIHTIEWFVDVIFQDEASWAAFQQRWHGRLMGGSEVSGA
;
A
#
# COMPACT_ATOMS: atom_id res chain seq x y z
N MET A 1 -20.20 -16.32 -9.07
CA MET A 1 -19.24 -17.10 -8.26
C MET A 1 -17.95 -16.30 -8.22
N SER A 2 -17.64 -15.63 -7.11
CA SER A 2 -16.30 -15.03 -6.96
C SER A 2 -15.33 -16.16 -6.72
N LEU A 3 -14.41 -16.39 -7.67
CA LEU A 3 -13.25 -17.25 -7.46
C LEU A 3 -12.50 -16.67 -6.24
N GLN A 4 -12.40 -17.45 -5.17
CA GLN A 4 -11.49 -17.08 -4.10
C GLN A 4 -10.07 -17.04 -4.69
N PRO A 5 -9.26 -16.02 -4.35
CA PRO A 5 -7.87 -16.00 -4.79
C PRO A 5 -7.17 -17.28 -4.34
N GLU A 6 -6.19 -17.77 -5.09
CA GLU A 6 -5.33 -18.86 -4.64
C GLU A 6 -4.23 -18.32 -3.71
N ALA A 7 -3.68 -19.16 -2.83
CA ALA A 7 -2.62 -18.76 -1.90
C ALA A 7 -1.39 -18.18 -2.60
N THR A 8 -1.13 -18.59 -3.84
CA THR A 8 0.00 -18.18 -4.68
C THR A 8 -0.33 -17.00 -5.61
N ALA A 9 -1.58 -16.51 -5.63
CA ALA A 9 -1.97 -15.42 -6.52
C ALA A 9 -1.31 -14.10 -6.10
N ILE A 10 -0.68 -13.43 -7.07
CA ILE A 10 0.06 -12.16 -6.90
C ILE A 10 -0.57 -10.96 -7.60
N HIS A 11 -1.74 -11.15 -8.23
CA HIS A 11 -2.45 -10.08 -8.93
C HIS A 11 -2.91 -8.98 -7.97
N ALA A 12 -3.03 -7.77 -8.49
CA ALA A 12 -3.57 -6.66 -7.73
C ALA A 12 -4.96 -6.99 -7.21
N VAL A 13 -5.16 -6.73 -5.92
CA VAL A 13 -6.46 -6.87 -5.24
C VAL A 13 -7.01 -5.48 -4.93
N PRO A 14 -8.34 -5.29 -4.95
CA PRO A 14 -8.94 -4.05 -4.51
C PRO A 14 -8.50 -3.69 -3.09
N ALA A 15 -8.25 -2.40 -2.88
CA ALA A 15 -8.02 -1.83 -1.57
C ALA A 15 -9.28 -2.04 -0.70
N GLN A 16 -9.06 -2.33 0.58
CA GLN A 16 -10.15 -2.32 1.56
C GLN A 16 -10.34 -0.88 2.05
N TRP A 17 -11.57 -0.38 2.04
CA TRP A 17 -11.86 0.96 2.52
C TRP A 17 -11.66 1.07 4.03
N LEU A 18 -11.00 2.13 4.46
CA LEU A 18 -10.95 2.59 5.84
C LEU A 18 -11.57 4.00 5.89
N GLU A 19 -11.98 4.46 7.05
CA GLU A 19 -12.48 5.83 7.20
C GLU A 19 -11.52 6.61 8.11
N PRO A 20 -10.75 7.61 7.62
CA PRO A 20 -10.65 8.14 6.25
C PRO A 20 -9.40 7.63 5.49
N GLY A 21 -9.49 6.48 4.81
CA GLY A 21 -8.33 5.89 4.15
C GLY A 21 -8.57 4.55 3.46
N PHE A 22 -7.51 3.77 3.32
CA PHE A 22 -7.60 2.45 2.73
C PHE A 22 -6.46 1.53 3.16
N ARG A 23 -6.69 0.23 2.98
CA ARG A 23 -5.74 -0.85 3.26
C ARG A 23 -5.37 -1.58 1.97
N LEU A 24 -4.08 -1.81 1.77
CA LEU A 24 -3.55 -2.62 0.67
C LEU A 24 -2.90 -3.88 1.21
N LEU A 25 -3.18 -5.02 0.59
CA LEU A 25 -2.40 -6.24 0.76
C LEU A 25 -1.14 -6.14 -0.11
N THR A 26 0.04 -6.02 0.50
CA THR A 26 1.29 -5.76 -0.25
C THR A 26 2.14 -7.01 -0.42
N LEU A 27 2.08 -7.92 0.55
CA LEU A 27 2.97 -9.07 0.58
C LEU A 27 2.26 -10.26 1.23
N ARG A 28 2.51 -11.45 0.71
CA ARG A 28 2.15 -12.70 1.36
C ARG A 28 3.40 -13.50 1.66
N GLU A 29 3.52 -13.93 2.90
CA GLU A 29 4.60 -14.79 3.39
C GLU A 29 4.04 -16.19 3.61
N LEU A 30 4.54 -17.14 2.83
CA LEU A 30 4.28 -18.57 2.99
C LEU A 30 5.28 -19.15 3.98
N ARG A 31 4.78 -19.75 5.06
CA ARG A 31 5.61 -20.46 6.04
C ARG A 31 5.40 -21.95 5.89
N THR A 32 6.49 -22.68 5.70
CA THR A 32 6.51 -24.14 5.81
C THR A 32 7.46 -24.54 6.93
N GLU A 33 7.22 -25.67 7.60
CA GLU A 33 8.08 -26.11 8.71
C GLU A 33 9.48 -26.54 8.27
N LYS A 34 9.67 -26.81 6.97
CA LYS A 34 10.86 -27.46 6.42
C LYS A 34 11.76 -26.53 5.60
N GLU A 35 11.25 -25.38 5.18
CA GLU A 35 11.95 -24.47 4.27
C GLU A 35 11.93 -23.04 4.81
N PRO A 36 12.88 -22.18 4.40
CA PRO A 36 12.79 -20.75 4.67
C PRO A 36 11.47 -20.16 4.15
N PRO A 37 10.94 -19.09 4.78
CA PRO A 37 9.71 -18.46 4.30
C PRO A 37 9.83 -18.01 2.84
N ALA A 38 8.81 -18.32 2.05
CA ALA A 38 8.68 -17.83 0.68
C ALA A 38 7.81 -16.57 0.67
N PHE A 39 8.16 -15.61 -0.18
CA PHE A 39 7.53 -14.29 -0.21
C PHE A 39 6.95 -14.00 -1.59
N ALA A 40 5.70 -13.57 -1.62
CA ALA A 40 4.99 -13.19 -2.83
C ALA A 40 4.54 -11.72 -2.72
N TRP A 41 5.17 -10.84 -3.48
CA TRP A 41 4.74 -9.44 -3.56
C TRP A 41 3.46 -9.36 -4.38
N ILE A 42 2.45 -8.73 -3.81
CA ILE A 42 1.18 -8.50 -4.47
C ILE A 42 1.33 -7.23 -5.32
N GLU A 43 0.90 -7.31 -6.57
CA GLU A 43 0.93 -6.16 -7.46
C GLU A 43 0.10 -5.01 -6.87
N GLN A 44 0.70 -3.82 -6.81
CA GLN A 44 0.07 -2.63 -6.28
C GLN A 44 0.25 -1.48 -7.28
N HIS A 45 -0.85 -0.83 -7.64
CA HIS A 45 -0.84 0.30 -8.58
C HIS A 45 -0.73 1.67 -7.88
N LEU A 46 -0.53 1.67 -6.56
CA LEU A 46 -0.42 2.89 -5.75
C LEU A 46 0.94 3.03 -5.08
N LEU A 47 1.56 1.91 -4.68
CA LEU A 47 2.84 1.89 -3.96
C LEU A 47 3.95 1.36 -4.85
N ARG A 48 5.17 1.81 -4.60
CA ARG A 48 6.36 1.30 -5.31
C ARG A 48 6.63 -0.15 -4.89
N THR A 49 6.92 -0.99 -5.87
CA THR A 49 7.48 -2.32 -5.62
C THR A 49 8.97 -2.17 -5.25
N PRO A 50 9.44 -2.77 -4.14
CA PRO A 50 10.84 -2.68 -3.77
C PRO A 50 11.74 -3.45 -4.74
N GLU A 51 12.84 -2.85 -5.18
CA GLU A 51 13.81 -3.49 -6.09
C GLU A 51 14.57 -4.66 -5.44
N ARG A 52 14.69 -4.66 -4.10
CA ARG A 52 15.36 -5.73 -3.33
C ARG A 52 14.62 -6.03 -2.04
N LEU A 53 14.43 -7.33 -1.77
CA LEU A 53 13.83 -7.84 -0.54
C LEU A 53 14.87 -7.74 0.60
N SER A 54 14.78 -6.67 1.38
CA SER A 54 15.51 -6.52 2.64
C SER A 54 14.67 -5.73 3.63
N ARG A 55 15.00 -5.78 4.92
CA ARG A 55 14.37 -4.91 5.95
C ARG A 55 14.34 -3.43 5.55
N HIS A 56 15.34 -2.99 4.77
CA HIS A 56 15.44 -1.61 4.28
C HIS A 56 14.62 -1.39 2.99
N GLY A 57 14.45 -2.44 2.17
CA GLY A 57 13.59 -2.43 0.99
C GLY A 57 12.10 -2.28 1.34
N LEU A 58 11.65 -2.83 2.48
CA LEU A 58 10.28 -2.66 2.98
C LEU A 58 9.94 -1.19 3.30
N SER A 59 10.92 -0.40 3.75
CA SER A 59 10.72 1.04 3.96
C SER A 59 10.54 1.81 2.65
N PHE A 60 11.26 1.45 1.58
CA PHE A 60 11.06 2.02 0.23
C PHE A 60 9.74 1.58 -0.41
N ALA A 61 9.29 0.35 -0.12
CA ALA A 61 7.98 -0.16 -0.48
C ALA A 61 6.80 0.59 0.16
N SER A 62 7.10 1.50 1.09
CA SER A 62 6.13 2.37 1.77
C SER A 62 5.99 3.74 1.10
N THR A 63 6.44 3.89 -0.15
CA THR A 63 6.30 5.16 -0.85
C THR A 63 5.31 5.00 -1.98
N PHE A 64 4.41 5.97 -2.14
CA PHE A 64 3.56 6.03 -3.31
C PHE A 64 4.40 6.06 -4.60
N LEU A 65 3.79 5.64 -5.71
CA LEU A 65 4.36 5.83 -7.03
C LEU A 65 4.69 7.32 -7.27
N PRO A 66 5.73 7.64 -8.08
CA PRO A 66 6.17 9.01 -8.30
C PRO A 66 5.05 10.00 -8.65
N GLU A 67 4.13 9.62 -9.52
CA GLU A 67 3.01 10.46 -9.97
C GLU A 67 2.01 10.77 -8.85
N ILE A 68 1.79 9.81 -7.94
CA ILE A 68 0.94 10.00 -6.76
C ILE A 68 1.66 10.88 -5.74
N MET A 69 2.97 10.71 -5.57
CA MET A 69 3.78 11.58 -4.71
C MET A 69 3.78 13.04 -5.20
N VAL A 70 3.84 13.26 -6.51
CA VAL A 70 3.72 14.60 -7.12
C VAL A 70 2.34 15.17 -6.84
N TRP A 71 1.27 14.42 -7.15
CA TRP A 71 -0.10 14.87 -6.91
C TRP A 71 -0.35 15.21 -5.43
N LEU A 72 0.10 14.37 -4.49
CA LEU A 72 0.01 14.63 -3.05
C LEU A 72 0.80 15.88 -2.65
N SER A 73 1.97 16.10 -3.26
CA SER A 73 2.78 17.30 -2.98
C SER A 73 2.11 18.59 -3.47
N GLU A 74 1.39 18.52 -4.59
CA GLU A 74 0.60 19.63 -5.13
C GLU A 74 -0.63 19.92 -4.26
N HIS A 75 -1.31 18.88 -3.77
CA HIS A 75 -2.55 19.02 -2.99
C HIS A 75 -2.31 19.33 -1.52
N LEU A 76 -1.29 18.73 -0.90
CA LEU A 76 -1.05 18.78 0.55
C LEU A 76 0.21 19.57 0.92
N GLY A 77 0.97 20.05 -0.08
CA GLY A 77 2.30 20.60 0.10
C GLY A 77 3.36 19.51 0.31
N ARG A 78 4.60 19.89 0.63
CA ARG A 78 5.70 18.92 0.80
C ARG A 78 5.50 18.02 2.03
N PRO A 79 5.98 16.76 2.02
CA PRO A 79 5.86 15.84 3.16
C PRO A 79 6.69 16.27 4.38
N SER A 80 7.72 17.07 4.13
CA SER A 80 8.61 17.65 5.13
C SER A 80 8.65 19.16 4.96
N LEU A 81 8.42 19.87 6.06
CA LEU A 81 8.41 21.33 6.17
C LEU A 81 9.57 21.78 7.07
N ARG A 82 9.81 23.09 7.14
CA ARG A 82 10.79 23.69 8.06
C ARG A 82 10.11 24.72 8.94
N ASP A 83 10.44 24.72 10.22
CA ASP A 83 9.95 25.73 11.16
C ASP A 83 10.72 27.06 11.00
N SER A 84 10.38 28.06 11.82
CA SER A 84 11.05 29.37 11.80
C SER A 84 12.54 29.32 12.14
N THR A 85 13.02 28.22 12.74
CA THR A 85 14.43 27.97 13.05
C THR A 85 15.14 27.16 11.96
N GLY A 86 14.40 26.75 10.92
CA GLY A 86 14.90 25.91 9.84
C GLY A 86 14.91 24.41 10.17
N ARG A 87 14.42 23.99 11.35
CA ARG A 87 14.36 22.57 11.74
C ARG A 87 13.30 21.84 10.92
N PRO A 88 13.63 20.67 10.33
CA PRO A 88 12.65 19.91 9.57
C PRO A 88 11.60 19.27 10.50
N TYR A 89 10.34 19.29 10.07
CA TYR A 89 9.25 18.56 10.71
C TYR A 89 8.30 17.97 9.67
N ARG A 90 7.56 16.92 10.06
CA ARG A 90 6.60 16.26 9.17
C ARG A 90 5.39 17.16 8.93
N ASN A 91 4.97 17.28 7.68
CA ASN A 91 3.70 17.92 7.36
C ASN A 91 2.53 17.09 7.91
N SER A 92 1.74 17.69 8.79
CA SER A 92 0.63 17.03 9.47
C SER A 92 -0.58 16.76 8.58
N LEU A 93 -0.60 17.23 7.32
CA LEU A 93 -1.65 16.91 6.35
C LEU A 93 -1.34 15.61 5.58
N TRP A 94 -0.09 15.15 5.59
CA TRP A 94 0.31 13.98 4.83
C TRP A 94 -0.25 12.68 5.44
N PRO A 95 -0.68 11.74 4.59
CA PRO A 95 -1.20 10.46 5.07
C PRO A 95 -0.16 9.70 5.89
N ILE A 96 -0.65 8.97 6.89
CA ILE A 96 0.14 8.04 7.71
C ILE A 96 0.09 6.66 7.07
N LEU A 97 1.25 6.01 6.99
CA LEU A 97 1.35 4.63 6.53
C LEU A 97 1.71 3.72 7.70
N THR A 98 0.86 2.73 7.97
CA THR A 98 1.05 1.77 9.06
C THR A 98 1.07 0.35 8.51
N TRP A 99 2.16 -0.37 8.79
CA TRP A 99 2.31 -1.78 8.42
C TRP A 99 1.86 -2.70 9.54
N HIS A 100 1.20 -3.78 9.17
CA HIS A 100 0.90 -4.88 10.08
C HIS A 100 0.77 -6.19 9.29
N GLY A 101 0.91 -7.31 10.01
CA GLY A 101 0.73 -8.65 9.46
C GLY A 101 -0.47 -9.32 10.13
N GLU A 102 -1.22 -10.10 9.36
CA GLU A 102 -2.34 -10.92 9.85
C GLU A 102 -2.17 -12.36 9.37
N ASP A 103 -2.43 -13.33 10.24
CA ASP A 103 -2.41 -14.74 9.87
C ASP A 103 -3.62 -15.09 8.99
N ARG A 104 -3.40 -15.87 7.93
CA ARG A 104 -4.43 -16.36 7.03
C ARG A 104 -4.31 -17.87 6.83
N HIS A 105 -5.44 -18.55 7.08
CA HIS A 105 -5.61 -19.98 6.84
C HIS A 105 -6.41 -20.17 5.55
N TRP A 106 -5.82 -20.88 4.59
CA TRP A 106 -6.43 -21.18 3.31
C TRP A 106 -7.24 -22.48 3.35
N PRO A 107 -8.28 -22.64 2.51
CA PRO A 107 -9.12 -23.84 2.51
C PRO A 107 -8.39 -25.15 2.20
N ASP A 108 -7.24 -25.08 1.52
CA ASP A 108 -6.36 -26.21 1.20
C ASP A 108 -5.37 -26.55 2.31
N GLY A 109 -5.48 -25.90 3.48
CA GLY A 109 -4.62 -26.13 4.64
C GLY A 109 -3.31 -25.32 4.61
N ILE A 110 -3.10 -24.47 3.60
CA ILE A 110 -1.94 -23.58 3.57
C ILE A 110 -2.09 -22.49 4.65
N HIS A 111 -0.98 -22.16 5.30
CA HIS A 111 -0.89 -21.05 6.25
C HIS A 111 0.05 -19.96 5.73
N THR A 112 -0.42 -18.72 5.73
CA THR A 112 0.37 -17.56 5.29
C THR A 112 0.21 -16.39 6.24
N ILE A 113 1.21 -15.52 6.29
CA ILE A 113 1.06 -14.18 6.88
C ILE A 113 0.79 -13.20 5.74
N GLU A 114 -0.33 -12.49 5.81
CA GLU A 114 -0.67 -11.40 4.92
C GLU A 114 -0.20 -10.07 5.52
N TRP A 115 0.63 -9.36 4.78
CA TRP A 115 1.20 -8.08 5.17
C TRP A 115 0.44 -6.95 4.50
N PHE A 116 -0.06 -6.04 5.31
CA PHE A 116 -0.90 -4.94 4.90
C PHE A 116 -0.23 -3.59 5.15
N VAL A 117 -0.64 -2.61 4.35
CA VAL A 117 -0.34 -1.19 4.56
C VAL A 117 -1.66 -0.43 4.66
N ASP A 118 -1.89 0.17 5.82
CA ASP A 118 -2.97 1.13 6.04
C ASP A 118 -2.46 2.52 5.69
N VAL A 119 -3.18 3.21 4.80
CA VAL A 119 -2.96 4.59 4.40
C VAL A 119 -4.08 5.43 4.99
N ILE A 120 -3.77 6.26 5.98
CA ILE A 120 -4.76 7.06 6.72
C ILE A 120 -4.55 8.54 6.43
N PHE A 121 -5.54 9.18 5.81
CA PHE A 121 -5.56 10.63 5.61
C PHE A 121 -5.93 11.35 6.91
N GLN A 122 -5.56 12.62 6.99
CA GLN A 122 -5.71 13.41 8.22
C GLN A 122 -7.06 14.13 8.26
N ASP A 123 -7.70 14.26 7.11
CA ASP A 123 -9.01 14.89 6.95
C ASP A 123 -9.77 14.24 5.77
N GLU A 124 -11.10 14.34 5.84
CA GLU A 124 -12.01 13.74 4.87
C GLU A 124 -11.92 14.38 3.48
N ALA A 125 -11.59 15.66 3.38
CA ALA A 125 -11.51 16.35 2.10
C ALA A 125 -10.32 15.85 1.27
N SER A 126 -9.16 15.69 1.91
CA SER A 126 -7.96 15.09 1.33
C SER A 126 -8.22 13.64 0.92
N TRP A 127 -8.94 12.88 1.76
CA TRP A 127 -9.32 11.50 1.45
C TRP A 127 -10.24 11.42 0.23
N ALA A 128 -11.34 12.17 0.22
CA ALA A 128 -12.30 12.19 -0.87
C ALA A 128 -11.65 12.59 -2.20
N ALA A 129 -10.76 13.60 -2.18
CA ALA A 129 -10.01 14.02 -3.36
C ALA A 129 -9.10 12.90 -3.89
N PHE A 130 -8.40 12.18 -2.99
CA PHE A 130 -7.55 11.06 -3.37
C PHE A 130 -8.38 9.91 -3.96
N GLN A 131 -9.47 9.53 -3.28
CA GLN A 131 -10.38 8.48 -3.73
C GLN A 131 -10.94 8.81 -5.12
N GLN A 132 -11.39 10.04 -5.35
CA GLN A 132 -11.90 10.46 -6.65
C GLN A 132 -10.83 10.36 -7.75
N ARG A 133 -9.59 10.78 -7.47
CA ARG A 133 -8.51 10.80 -8.47
C ARG A 133 -8.00 9.40 -8.81
N TRP A 134 -7.93 8.51 -7.83
CA TRP A 134 -7.25 7.22 -7.93
C TRP A 134 -8.18 6.00 -7.77
N HIS A 135 -9.49 6.19 -7.86
CA HIS A 135 -10.50 5.14 -7.67
C HIS A 135 -10.19 3.87 -8.49
N GLY A 136 -9.85 4.02 -9.78
CA GLY A 136 -9.55 2.87 -10.64
C GLY A 136 -8.39 2.02 -10.10
N ARG A 137 -7.33 2.66 -9.60
CA ARG A 137 -6.17 2.00 -9.01
C ARG A 137 -6.47 1.40 -7.64
N LEU A 138 -7.29 2.08 -6.83
CA LEU A 138 -7.81 1.54 -5.57
C LEU A 138 -8.64 0.26 -5.79
N MET A 139 -9.33 0.14 -6.93
CA MET A 139 -10.09 -1.07 -7.28
C MET A 139 -9.23 -2.17 -7.93
N GLY A 140 -7.90 -2.05 -7.93
CA GLY A 140 -6.99 -3.03 -8.53
C GLY A 140 -6.90 -2.95 -10.06
N GLY A 141 -7.43 -1.88 -10.68
CA GLY A 141 -7.25 -1.63 -12.11
C GLY A 141 -5.92 -0.95 -12.39
N SER A 142 -5.19 -1.42 -13.40
CA SER A 142 -4.18 -0.59 -14.04
C SER A 142 -4.91 0.43 -14.92
N GLU A 143 -4.58 1.72 -14.81
CA GLU A 143 -5.06 2.68 -15.80
C GLU A 143 -4.50 2.24 -17.15
N VAL A 144 -5.37 1.79 -18.06
CA VAL A 144 -5.03 1.74 -19.48
C VAL A 144 -4.87 3.20 -19.89
N SER A 145 -3.63 3.69 -19.89
CA SER A 145 -3.30 4.95 -20.52
C SER A 145 -3.75 4.86 -21.97
N GLY A 146 -4.84 5.56 -22.30
CA GLY A 146 -5.19 5.83 -23.68
C GLY A 146 -4.02 6.54 -24.34
N ALA A 147 -3.40 5.86 -25.30
CA ALA A 147 -2.52 6.42 -26.31
C ALA A 147 -3.11 6.07 -27.67
#